data_AF-A0A969LKF8-F1
#
_entry.id   AF-A0A969LKF8-F1
#
_cell.length_a   1.000
_cell.length_b   1.000
_cell.length_c   1.000
_cell.angle_alpha   90.00
_cell.angle_beta   90.00
_cell.angle_gamma   90.00
#
_symmetry.space_group_name_H-M   'P 1'
#
loop_
_entity.id
_entity.type
_entity.pdbx_description
1 polymer ?
#
loop_
_entity_poly.entity_id
_entity_poly.type
_entity_poly.pdbx_seq_one_letter_code
_entity_poly.pdbx_strand_id
1 'polypeptide(L)'
;MIQLLNGTIPIFFPSAAITLNKKPTSQWSFTYSRRIDRPNYQNLNPFEFKLDEYTFQKGNTQLRPQYTNSFGITHTYKYRLNTTLNYSRVKDIFSQIVDTADGTKAFLTQKTWLRRISTA
;
A
#
# COMPACT_ATOMS: atom_id res chain seq x y z
N MET A 1 -15.83 -9.54 15.26
CA MET A 1 -15.61 -8.84 16.54
C MET A 1 -14.15 -9.02 16.94
N ILE A 2 -13.32 -7.98 16.83
CA ILE A 2 -11.96 -7.94 17.40
C ILE A 2 -11.87 -6.56 18.06
N GLN A 3 -11.69 -6.54 19.38
CA GLN A 3 -11.51 -5.32 20.15
C GLN A 3 -10.04 -4.91 20.11
N LEU A 4 -9.77 -3.62 19.89
CA LEU A 4 -8.47 -3.01 20.16
C LEU A 4 -8.68 -1.73 20.99
N LEU A 5 -7.84 -1.61 22.02
CA LEU A 5 -7.71 -0.51 22.96
C LEU A 5 -7.81 0.88 22.28
N ASN A 6 -8.61 1.76 22.89
CA ASN A 6 -8.60 3.24 22.81
C ASN A 6 -8.28 3.89 21.46
N GLY A 7 -9.34 4.39 20.81
CA GLY A 7 -9.26 5.39 19.75
C GLY A 7 -9.62 4.83 18.38
N THR A 8 -10.92 4.68 18.11
CA THR A 8 -11.42 4.44 16.76
C THR A 8 -11.07 5.65 15.89
N ILE A 9 -9.94 5.62 15.18
CA ILE A 9 -9.73 6.54 14.06
C ILE A 9 -10.71 6.09 12.97
N PRO A 10 -11.71 6.89 12.59
CA PRO A 10 -12.62 6.51 11.52
C PRO A 10 -11.81 6.28 10.25
N ILE A 11 -11.93 5.06 9.71
CA ILE A 11 -11.20 4.66 8.51
C ILE A 11 -11.86 5.38 7.33
N PHE A 12 -11.32 6.52 6.95
CA PHE A 12 -11.88 7.34 5.87
C PHE A 12 -11.26 6.95 4.53
N PHE A 13 -12.13 6.55 3.61
CA PHE A 13 -11.78 6.18 2.23
C PHE A 13 -12.37 7.19 1.25
N PRO A 14 -11.85 8.43 1.22
CA PRO A 14 -12.33 9.42 0.26
C PRO A 14 -12.04 8.93 -1.15
N SER A 15 -13.09 8.97 -1.96
CA SER A 15 -12.97 8.93 -3.41
C SER A 15 -13.72 10.13 -3.97
N ALA A 16 -13.10 10.80 -4.92
CA ALA A 16 -13.69 11.95 -5.59
C ALA A 16 -13.36 11.85 -7.08
N ALA A 17 -14.36 12.02 -7.92
CA ALA A 17 -14.20 12.09 -9.36
C ALA A 17 -15.01 13.28 -9.87
N ILE A 18 -14.34 14.22 -10.53
CA ILE A 18 -14.98 15.42 -11.08
C ILE A 18 -14.63 15.46 -12.55
N THR A 19 -15.65 15.61 -13.39
CA THR A 19 -15.47 15.76 -14.84
C THR A 19 -16.04 17.10 -15.28
N LEU A 20 -15.20 17.91 -15.93
CA LEU A 20 -15.52 19.24 -16.42
C LEU A 20 -15.48 19.25 -17.95
N ASN A 21 -16.61 19.60 -18.56
CA ASN A 21 -16.74 19.77 -20.00
C ASN A 21 -16.73 21.26 -20.33
N LYS A 22 -15.55 21.88 -20.32
CA LYS A 22 -15.40 23.34 -20.49
C LYS A 22 -15.77 23.80 -21.92
N LYS A 23 -15.62 22.91 -22.91
CA LYS A 23 -16.08 23.08 -24.31
C LYS A 23 -16.59 21.72 -24.82
N PRO A 24 -17.42 21.66 -25.87
CA PRO A 24 -17.82 20.39 -26.50
C PRO A 24 -16.64 19.54 -26.98
N THR A 25 -15.48 20.18 -27.17
CA THR A 25 -14.24 19.58 -27.67
C THR A 25 -13.19 19.35 -26.59
N SER A 26 -13.46 19.67 -25.32
CA SER A 26 -12.46 19.56 -24.25
C SER A 26 -13.11 19.06 -22.97
N GLN A 27 -12.79 17.83 -22.61
CA GLN A 27 -13.19 17.20 -21.35
C GLN A 27 -11.96 17.06 -20.45
N TRP A 28 -12.12 17.43 -19.19
CA TRP A 28 -11.13 17.23 -18.13
C TRP A 28 -11.75 16.37 -17.05
N SER A 29 -11.05 15.35 -16.61
CA SER A 29 -11.44 14.48 -15.51
C SER A 29 -10.36 14.48 -14.46
N PHE A 30 -10.75 14.77 -13.23
CA PHE A 30 -9.89 14.75 -12.05
C PHE A 30 -10.40 13.64 -11.14
N THR A 31 -9.53 12.72 -10.78
CA THR A 31 -9.84 11.60 -9.91
C THR A 31 -8.88 11.58 -8.72
N TYR A 32 -9.43 11.32 -7.55
CA TYR A 32 -8.70 11.08 -6.33
C TYR A 32 -9.28 9.85 -5.64
N SER A 33 -8.42 8.92 -5.23
CA SER A 33 -8.85 7.75 -4.49
C SER A 33 -7.83 7.37 -3.41
N ARG A 34 -8.34 6.99 -2.24
CA ARG A 34 -7.55 6.42 -1.16
C ARG A 34 -7.93 4.97 -0.94
N ARG A 35 -6.94 4.08 -0.97
CA ARG A 35 -7.09 2.63 -0.73
C ARG A 35 -6.25 2.20 0.48
N ILE A 36 -6.67 1.13 1.14
CA ILE A 36 -5.95 0.51 2.26
C ILE A 36 -5.79 -0.97 1.94
N ASP A 37 -4.55 -1.43 1.95
CA ASP A 37 -4.20 -2.83 1.79
C ASP A 37 -3.85 -3.40 3.17
N ARG A 38 -4.65 -4.36 3.63
CA ARG A 38 -4.47 -5.01 4.93
C ARG A 38 -3.54 -6.22 4.77
N PRO A 39 -2.56 -6.43 5.66
CA PRO A 39 -1.77 -7.65 5.65
C PRO A 39 -2.67 -8.86 5.91
N ASN A 40 -2.44 -9.94 5.16
CA ASN A 40 -3.18 -11.19 5.30
C ASN A 40 -2.84 -11.87 6.64
N TYR A 41 -3.70 -12.77 7.13
CA TYR A 41 -3.46 -13.50 8.38
C TYR A 41 -2.12 -14.24 8.40
N GLN A 42 -1.71 -14.83 7.28
CA GLN A 42 -0.42 -15.52 7.13
C GLN A 42 0.77 -14.56 7.34
N ASN A 43 0.62 -13.29 6.98
CA ASN A 43 1.64 -12.27 7.12
C ASN A 43 1.81 -11.82 8.58
N LEU A 44 0.74 -11.91 9.37
CA LEU A 44 0.74 -11.60 10.80
C LEU A 44 1.07 -12.82 11.66
N ASN A 45 1.10 -14.02 11.08
CA ASN A 45 1.27 -15.26 11.83
C ASN A 45 2.73 -15.42 12.30
N PRO A 46 3.03 -15.42 13.61
CA PRO A 46 4.39 -15.60 14.10
C PRO A 46 4.87 -17.05 14.04
N PHE A 47 4.03 -18.01 13.62
CA PHE A 47 4.45 -19.40 13.42
C PHE A 47 5.46 -19.52 12.27
N GLU A 48 6.53 -20.27 12.54
CA GLU A 48 7.62 -20.50 11.59
C GLU A 48 7.26 -21.65 10.65
N PHE A 49 7.11 -21.34 9.37
CA PHE A 49 6.89 -22.31 8.32
C PHE A 49 8.23 -22.65 7.67
N LYS A 50 8.65 -23.92 7.82
CA LYS A 50 9.83 -24.44 7.14
C LYS A 50 9.47 -24.72 5.68
N LEU A 51 10.00 -23.94 4.74
CA LEU A 51 9.84 -24.19 3.30
C LEU A 51 10.88 -25.18 2.78
N ASP A 52 12.10 -25.08 3.31
CA ASP A 52 13.22 -25.95 2.97
C ASP A 52 14.12 -26.12 4.20
N GLU A 53 15.07 -27.04 4.16
CA GLU A 53 16.03 -27.31 5.25
C GLU A 53 16.84 -26.07 5.66
N TYR A 54 16.99 -25.13 4.72
CA TYR A 54 17.71 -23.88 4.88
C TYR A 54 16.82 -22.63 4.84
N THR A 55 15.52 -22.77 4.57
CA THR A 55 14.60 -21.63 4.38
C THR A 55 13.41 -21.69 5.33
N PHE A 56 13.32 -20.70 6.20
CA PHE A 56 12.23 -20.56 7.17
C PHE A 56 11.48 -19.27 6.90
N GLN A 57 10.15 -19.32 6.86
CA GLN A 57 9.29 -18.15 6.71
C GLN A 57 8.59 -17.87 8.03
N LYS A 58 8.61 -16.60 8.44
CA LYS A 58 7.92 -16.13 9.64
C LYS A 58 7.16 -14.86 9.32
N GLY A 59 5.88 -14.83 9.69
CA GLY A 59 5.08 -13.61 9.63
C GLY A 59 5.50 -12.62 10.73
N ASN A 60 5.14 -11.36 10.56
CA ASN A 60 5.45 -10.29 11.48
C ASN A 60 4.15 -9.69 12.04
N THR A 61 3.92 -9.89 13.33
CA THR A 61 2.73 -9.40 14.04
C THR A 61 2.67 -7.87 14.14
N GLN A 62 3.76 -7.15 13.86
CA GLN A 62 3.83 -5.69 13.89
C GLN A 62 3.52 -5.04 12.53
N LEU A 63 3.14 -5.81 11.52
CA LEU A 63 2.81 -5.27 10.20
C LEU A 63 1.63 -4.30 10.30
N ARG A 64 1.84 -3.12 9.72
CA ARG A 64 0.82 -2.08 9.63
C ARG A 64 0.14 -2.16 8.26
N PRO A 65 -1.16 -1.81 8.17
CA PRO A 65 -1.83 -1.65 6.89
C PRO A 65 -1.11 -0.63 6.00
N GLN A 66 -1.03 -0.92 4.71
CA GLN A 66 -0.48 -0.03 3.70
C GLN A 66 -1.57 0.93 3.22
N TYR A 67 -1.21 2.20 3.03
CA TYR A 67 -2.11 3.22 2.51
C TYR A 67 -1.65 3.71 1.14
N THR A 68 -2.53 3.64 0.14
CA THR A 68 -2.25 4.10 -1.22
C THR A 68 -3.16 5.27 -1.57
N ASN A 69 -2.57 6.43 -1.89
CA ASN A 69 -3.32 7.59 -2.38
C ASN A 69 -2.99 7.79 -3.87
N SER A 70 -4.02 7.76 -4.71
CA SER A 70 -3.88 7.91 -6.16
C SER A 70 -4.61 9.16 -6.62
N PHE A 71 -3.91 9.97 -7.40
CA PHE A 71 -4.41 11.16 -8.08
C PHE A 71 -4.29 10.93 -9.59
N GLY A 72 -5.38 11.16 -10.33
CA GLY A 72 -5.43 11.02 -11.77
C GLY A 72 -6.00 12.25 -12.42
N ILE A 73 -5.38 12.71 -13.49
CA ILE A 73 -5.87 13.80 -14.34
C ILE A 73 -5.92 13.27 -15.76
N THR A 74 -7.08 13.35 -16.38
CA THR A 74 -7.29 12.95 -17.76
C THR A 74 -7.86 14.12 -18.54
N HIS A 75 -7.21 14.46 -19.64
CA HIS A 75 -7.68 15.44 -20.59
C HIS A 75 -7.99 14.77 -21.92
N THR A 76 -9.24 14.89 -22.37
CA THR A 76 -9.67 14.43 -23.69
C THR A 76 -9.95 15.64 -24.57
N TYR A 77 -9.19 15.77 -25.67
CA TYR A 77 -9.37 16.80 -26.68
C TYR A 77 -9.98 16.22 -27.96
N LYS A 78 -11.09 16.82 -28.40
CA LYS A 78 -11.91 16.47 -29.58
C LYS A 78 -12.26 14.98 -29.69
N TYR A 79 -12.28 14.24 -28.57
CA TYR A 79 -12.45 12.79 -28.56
C TYR A 79 -11.40 12.02 -29.40
N ARG A 80 -10.27 12.66 -29.75
CA ARG A 80 -9.20 12.05 -30.56
C ARG A 80 -7.88 11.94 -29.82
N LEU A 81 -7.59 12.90 -28.94
CA LEU A 81 -6.35 12.92 -28.17
C LEU A 81 -6.69 12.83 -26.68
N ASN A 82 -6.13 11.82 -26.02
CA ASN A 82 -6.29 11.62 -24.58
C ASN A 82 -4.91 11.72 -23.91
N THR A 83 -4.79 12.67 -22.99
CA THR A 83 -3.60 12.85 -22.17
C THR A 83 -3.96 12.47 -20.74
N THR A 84 -3.31 11.47 -20.18
CA THR A 84 -3.54 11.05 -18.80
C THR A 84 -2.26 11.17 -17.99
N LEU A 85 -2.37 11.77 -16.80
CA LEU A 85 -1.32 11.90 -15.81
C LEU A 85 -1.79 11.27 -14.51
N ASN A 86 -1.05 10.27 -14.03
CA ASN A 86 -1.36 9.55 -12.80
C ASN A 86 -0.21 9.69 -11.81
N TYR A 87 -0.54 9.94 -10.55
CA TYR A 87 0.40 10.00 -9.45
C TYR A 87 -0.11 9.15 -8.29
N SER A 88 0.69 8.19 -7.85
CA SER A 88 0.37 7.29 -6.74
C SER A 88 1.42 7.41 -5.65
N ARG A 89 0.97 7.59 -4.41
CA ARG A 89 1.83 7.60 -3.23
C ARG A 89 1.40 6.50 -2.27
N VAL A 90 2.30 5.55 -2.06
CA VAL A 90 2.16 4.44 -1.12
C VAL A 90 2.89 4.77 0.18
N LYS A 91 2.23 4.56 1.32
CA LYS A 91 2.81 4.69 2.66
C LYS A 91 2.75 3.34 3.38
N ASP A 92 3.79 3.05 4.15
CA ASP A 92 3.91 1.84 4.98
C ASP A 92 3.88 0.55 4.15
N ILE A 93 4.64 0.55 3.04
CA ILE A 93 4.80 -0.62 2.19
C ILE A 93 5.45 -1.75 3.00
N PHE A 94 4.79 -2.89 3.06
CA PHE A 94 5.33 -4.11 3.64
C PHE A 94 5.83 -5.01 2.52
N SER A 95 7.07 -5.47 2.65
CA SER A 95 7.69 -6.36 1.67
C SER A 95 8.39 -7.51 2.39
N GLN A 96 8.48 -8.65 1.71
CA GLN A 96 9.17 -9.81 2.21
C GLN A 96 10.67 -9.61 2.00
N ILE A 97 11.42 -9.57 3.10
CA ILE A 97 12.87 -9.45 3.08
C ILE A 97 13.44 -10.81 3.46
N VAL A 98 14.49 -11.22 2.75
CA VAL A 98 15.29 -12.40 3.08
C VAL A 98 16.40 -11.94 4.00
N ASP A 99 16.31 -12.27 5.29
CA ASP A 99 17.38 -12.05 6.25
C ASP A 99 18.22 -13.34 6.37
N THR A 100 19.52 -13.26 6.15
CA THR A 100 20.42 -14.43 6.24
C THR A 100 21.17 -14.32 7.56
N ALA A 101 20.62 -14.91 8.63
CA ALA A 101 21.13 -14.69 9.98
C ALA A 101 22.48 -15.40 10.26
N ASP A 102 22.84 -16.44 9.50
CA ASP A 102 24.03 -17.28 9.82
C ASP A 102 24.74 -17.91 8.61
N GLY A 103 24.71 -17.28 7.42
CA GLY A 103 25.47 -17.73 6.25
C GLY A 103 25.00 -19.03 5.57
N THR A 104 24.25 -19.89 6.27
CA THR A 104 23.71 -21.16 5.73
C THR A 104 22.18 -21.22 5.73
N LYS A 105 21.49 -20.32 6.45
CA LYS A 105 20.02 -20.34 6.60
C LYS A 105 19.41 -18.97 6.30
N ALA A 106 18.40 -18.97 5.43
CA ALA A 106 17.66 -17.78 5.00
C ALA A 106 16.30 -17.71 5.71
N PHE A 107 16.02 -16.59 6.35
CA PHE A 107 14.74 -16.29 6.99
C PHE A 107 13.95 -15.31 6.13
N LEU A 108 12.78 -15.73 5.67
CA LEU A 108 11.85 -14.89 4.93
C LEU A 108 10.90 -14.22 5.92
N THR A 109 11.15 -12.95 6.23
CA THR A 109 10.30 -12.17 7.15
C THR A 109 9.72 -10.96 6.43
N GLN A 110 8.43 -10.70 6.64
CA GLN A 110 7.82 -9.47 6.12
C GLN A 110 8.16 -8.28 7.02
N LYS A 111 8.65 -7.20 6.41
CA LYS A 111 9.04 -5.97 7.09
C LYS A 111 8.37 -4.78 6.42
N THR A 112 7.78 -3.92 7.25
CA THR A 112 7.36 -2.59 6.81
C THR A 112 8.58 -1.70 6.68
N TRP A 113 8.69 -0.94 5.59
CA TRP A 113 9.71 0.11 5.48
C TRP A 113 9.38 1.26 6.43
N LEU A 114 9.78 1.14 7.69
CA LEU A 114 9.72 2.23 8.65
C LEU A 114 10.83 3.23 8.30
N ARG A 115 10.46 4.43 7.82
CA ARG A 115 11.35 5.59 7.98
C ARG A 115 11.41 5.90 9.48
N ARG A 116 12.31 5.24 10.21
CA ARG A 116 12.77 5.74 11.50
C ARG A 116 13.49 7.06 11.20
N ILE A 117 12.81 8.19 11.41
CA ILE A 117 13.53 9.42 11.70
C ILE A 117 14.05 9.22 13.11
N SER A 118 15.31 8.79 13.20
CA SER A 118 16.05 8.79 14.45
C SER A 118 16.38 10.26 14.74
N THR A 119 15.61 10.90 15.62
CA THR A 119 16.06 12.15 16.23
C THR A 119 17.01 11.76 17.36
N ALA A 120 18.26 12.20 17.26
CA ALA A 120 19.25 12.13 18.33
C ALA A 120 18.95 13.16 19.41
#